data_AF-A0A658NNW1-F1
#
_entry.id   AF-A0A658NNW1-F1
#
_cell.length_a   1.000
_cell.length_b   1.000
_cell.length_c   1.000
_cell.angle_alpha   90.00
_cell.angle_beta   90.00
_cell.angle_gamma   90.00
#
_symmetry.space_group_name_H-M   'P 1'
#
loop_
_entity.id
_entity.type
_entity.pdbx_description
1 polymer ?
#
loop_
_entity_poly.entity_id
_entity_poly.type
_entity_poly.pdbx_seq_one_letter_code
_entity_poly.pdbx_strand_id
1 'polypeptide(L)'
;ALINQTAMVLPHVKITELLLEVDEWTGFTRPFAHLKSGDLAKDKNLLLTTILADAINLGLTKMAESCPGTTYAKLAWLQAWHIRDE
;
A
#
# COMPACT_ATOMS: atom_id res chain seq x y z
N ALA A 1 -25.95 12.11 10.22
CA ALA A 1 -25.64 12.57 11.59
C ALA A 1 -24.74 11.58 12.31
N LEU A 2 -25.17 10.32 12.49
CA LEU A 2 -24.42 9.31 13.24
C LEU A 2 -23.04 8.97 12.65
N ILE A 3 -22.93 8.78 11.32
CA ILE A 3 -21.64 8.48 10.65
C ILE A 3 -20.56 9.54 10.97
N ASN A 4 -20.92 10.82 10.94
CA ASN A 4 -19.97 11.90 11.23
C ASN A 4 -19.57 11.93 12.71
N GLN A 5 -20.52 11.67 13.62
CA GLN A 5 -20.22 11.57 15.06
C GLN A 5 -19.28 10.40 15.36
N THR A 6 -19.49 9.25 14.71
CA THR A 6 -18.61 8.08 14.84
C THR A 6 -17.24 8.32 14.22
N ALA A 7 -17.15 8.99 13.06
CA ALA A 7 -15.87 9.30 12.42
C ALA A 7 -15.00 10.23 13.29
N MET A 8 -15.60 11.15 14.04
CA MET A 8 -14.89 12.08 14.92
C MET A 8 -14.25 11.42 16.16
N VAL A 9 -14.68 10.22 16.55
CA VAL A 9 -14.10 9.48 17.69
C VAL A 9 -13.08 8.43 17.27
N LEU A 10 -12.93 8.17 15.96
CA LEU A 10 -11.90 7.27 15.45
C LEU A 10 -10.55 8.01 15.37
N PRO A 11 -9.45 7.32 15.72
CA PRO A 11 -8.12 7.92 15.61
C PRO A 11 -7.79 8.25 14.15
N HIS A 12 -7.12 9.38 13.94
CA HIS A 12 -6.55 9.74 12.64
C HIS A 12 -5.26 8.96 12.40
N VAL A 13 -5.38 7.76 11.83
CA VAL A 13 -4.26 6.90 11.46
C VAL A 13 -3.99 7.00 9.96
N LYS A 14 -2.72 6.94 9.54
CA LYS A 14 -2.39 6.82 8.12
C LYS A 14 -2.78 5.41 7.67
N ILE A 15 -3.46 5.30 6.53
CA ILE A 15 -3.92 4.00 6.01
C ILE A 15 -2.77 2.99 5.86
N THR A 16 -1.57 3.43 5.47
CA THR A 16 -0.38 2.56 5.36
C THR A 16 0.13 2.08 6.72
N GLU A 17 -0.03 2.84 7.80
CA GLU A 17 0.32 2.40 9.16
C GLU A 17 -0.63 1.31 9.64
N LEU A 18 -1.94 1.50 9.41
CA LEU A 18 -2.95 0.47 9.69
C LEU A 18 -2.68 -0.81 8.89
N LEU A 19 -2.30 -0.69 7.62
CA LEU A 19 -1.97 -1.85 6.79
C LEU A 19 -0.68 -2.56 7.22
N LEU A 20 0.29 -1.86 7.79
CA LEU A 20 1.48 -2.49 8.37
C LEU A 20 1.13 -3.32 9.61
N GLU A 21 0.22 -2.81 10.45
CA GLU A 21 -0.29 -3.55 11.61
C GLU A 21 -1.03 -4.81 11.17
N VAL A 22 -1.87 -4.71 10.13
CA VAL A 22 -2.53 -5.87 9.52
C VAL A 22 -1.51 -6.85 8.93
N ASP A 23 -0.45 -6.36 8.28
CA ASP A 23 0.63 -7.21 7.78
C ASP A 23 1.36 -7.94 8.91
N GLU A 24 1.56 -7.33 10.07
CA GLU A 24 2.16 -8.00 11.22
C GLU A 24 1.31 -9.19 11.70
N TRP A 25 -0.01 -9.03 11.73
CA TRP A 25 -0.93 -10.07 12.20
C TRP A 25 -1.14 -11.20 11.20
N THR A 26 -1.18 -10.87 9.92
CA THR A 26 -1.63 -11.78 8.86
C THR A 26 -0.48 -12.23 7.96
N GLY A 27 0.61 -11.47 7.93
CA GLY A 27 1.66 -11.57 6.92
C GLY A 27 1.13 -11.30 5.51
N PHE A 28 0.22 -10.33 5.38
CA PHE A 28 -0.46 -9.95 4.13
C PHE A 28 0.51 -9.70 2.97
N THR A 29 1.69 -9.15 3.23
CA THR A 29 2.70 -8.83 2.21
C THR A 29 3.53 -10.04 1.75
N ARG A 30 3.41 -11.21 2.41
CA ARG A 30 4.21 -12.41 2.08
C ARG A 30 4.01 -12.92 0.65
N PRO A 31 2.80 -12.95 0.07
CA PRO A 31 2.60 -13.37 -1.32
C PRO A 31 3.21 -12.41 -2.35
N PHE A 32 3.45 -11.14 -1.98
CA PHE A 32 4.01 -10.11 -2.86
C PHE A 32 5.54 -10.17 -2.91
N ALA A 33 6.11 -11.37 -3.02
CA ALA A 33 7.55 -11.57 -3.15
C ALA A 33 8.06 -11.14 -4.54
N HIS A 34 9.33 -10.75 -4.61
CA HIS A 34 9.98 -10.32 -5.84
C HIS A 34 9.96 -11.45 -6.88
N LEU A 35 9.47 -11.17 -8.08
CA LEU A 35 9.27 -12.15 -9.18
C LEU A 35 10.48 -13.03 -9.48
N LYS A 36 11.67 -12.45 -9.48
CA LYS A 36 12.89 -13.20 -9.81
C LYS A 36 13.54 -13.91 -8.61
N SER A 37 13.67 -13.26 -7.46
CA SER A 37 14.46 -13.77 -6.33
C SER A 37 13.63 -14.45 -5.25
N GLY A 38 12.31 -14.18 -5.20
CA GLY A 38 11.46 -14.61 -4.09
C GLY A 38 11.62 -13.78 -2.82
N ASP A 39 12.43 -12.72 -2.83
CA ASP A 39 12.65 -11.87 -1.65
C ASP A 39 11.41 -11.03 -1.32
N LEU A 40 11.19 -10.77 -0.03
CA LEU A 40 10.19 -9.80 0.40
C LEU A 40 10.57 -8.38 -0.04
N ALA A 41 9.56 -7.53 -0.26
CA ALA A 41 9.79 -6.12 -0.53
C ALA A 41 10.53 -5.47 0.65
N LYS A 42 11.67 -4.82 0.37
CA LYS A 42 12.48 -4.15 1.38
C LYS A 42 11.75 -2.99 2.04
N ASP A 43 10.96 -2.27 1.25
CA ASP A 43 10.14 -1.17 1.71
C ASP A 43 8.66 -1.57 1.67
N LYS A 44 8.15 -2.05 2.81
CA LYS A 44 6.75 -2.45 2.95
C LYS A 44 5.78 -1.28 2.83
N ASN A 45 6.16 -0.08 3.25
CA ASN A 45 5.31 1.11 3.10
C ASN A 45 5.10 1.42 1.62
N LEU A 46 6.17 1.39 0.84
CA LEU A 46 6.11 1.64 -0.59
C LEU A 46 5.32 0.54 -1.32
N LEU A 47 5.50 -0.73 -0.95
CA LEU A 47 4.70 -1.83 -1.48
C LEU A 47 3.20 -1.64 -1.19
N LEU A 48 2.83 -1.35 0.05
CA LEU A 48 1.43 -1.11 0.44
C LEU A 48 0.85 0.13 -0.24
N THR A 49 1.66 1.16 -0.47
CA THR A 49 1.26 2.35 -1.24
C THR A 49 0.95 1.98 -2.69
N THR A 50 1.77 1.12 -3.32
CA THR A 50 1.50 0.61 -4.67
C THR A 50 0.21 -0.22 -4.70
N ILE A 51 0.03 -1.17 -3.76
CA ILE A 51 -1.18 -2.00 -3.69
C ILE A 51 -2.43 -1.13 -3.50
N LEU A 52 -2.37 -0.14 -2.61
CA LEU A 52 -3.48 0.79 -2.37
C LEU A 52 -3.89 1.55 -3.62
N ALA A 53 -2.92 1.95 -4.45
CA ALA A 53 -3.21 2.71 -5.67
C ALA A 53 -4.14 1.94 -6.61
N ASP A 54 -3.93 0.63 -6.73
CA ASP A 54 -4.79 -0.25 -7.51
C ASP A 54 -6.08 -0.60 -6.75
N ALA A 55 -5.97 -0.92 -5.45
CA ALA A 55 -7.11 -1.35 -4.63
C ALA A 55 -8.23 -0.31 -4.50
N ILE A 56 -7.89 0.99 -4.53
CA ILE A 56 -8.89 2.08 -4.45
C ILE A 56 -9.17 2.72 -5.81
N ASN A 57 -8.69 2.12 -6.91
CA ASN A 57 -8.83 2.63 -8.28
C ASN A 57 -8.27 4.06 -8.48
N LEU A 58 -7.22 4.43 -7.73
CA LEU A 58 -6.57 5.74 -7.87
C LEU A 58 -5.53 5.74 -9.00
N GLY A 59 -4.81 4.63 -9.16
CA GLY A 59 -3.72 4.47 -10.10
C GLY A 59 -2.41 5.12 -9.64
N LEU A 60 -1.28 4.62 -10.17
CA LEU A 60 0.06 4.99 -9.70
C LEU A 60 0.40 6.47 -9.89
N THR A 61 -0.08 7.10 -10.97
CA THR A 61 0.19 8.52 -11.27
C THR A 61 -0.36 9.43 -10.18
N LYS A 62 -1.65 9.32 -9.88
CA LYS A 62 -2.32 10.14 -8.86
C LYS A 62 -1.83 9.80 -7.45
N MET A 63 -1.48 8.53 -7.21
CA MET A 63 -0.85 8.14 -5.94
C MET A 63 0.49 8.85 -5.74
N ALA A 64 1.36 8.89 -6.76
CA ALA A 64 2.64 9.58 -6.68
C ALA A 64 2.48 11.11 -6.45
N GLU A 65 1.47 11.73 -7.04
CA GLU A 65 1.14 13.15 -6.82
C GLU A 65 0.65 13.43 -5.39
N SER A 66 -0.02 12.44 -4.77
CA SER A 66 -0.63 12.57 -3.44
C SER A 66 0.31 12.21 -2.29
N CYS A 67 1.41 11.51 -2.57
CA CYS A 67 2.32 10.97 -1.56
C CYS A 67 3.71 11.62 -1.62
N PRO A 68 4.05 12.51 -0.66
CA PRO A 68 5.38 13.11 -0.58
C PRO A 68 6.51 12.07 -0.55
N GLY A 69 7.57 12.28 -1.35
CA GLY A 69 8.74 11.39 -1.41
C GLY A 69 8.57 10.12 -2.25
N THR A 70 7.37 9.89 -2.79
CA THR A 70 7.07 8.80 -3.72
C THR A 70 7.14 9.30 -5.16
N THR A 71 7.55 8.44 -6.09
CA THR A 71 7.54 8.75 -7.52
C THR A 71 6.82 7.65 -8.28
N TYR A 72 6.24 7.99 -9.43
CA TYR A 72 5.63 7.00 -10.32
C TYR A 72 6.60 5.85 -10.63
N ALA A 73 7.86 6.17 -10.94
CA ALA A 73 8.88 5.17 -11.26
C ALA A 73 9.11 4.15 -10.13
N LYS A 74 9.12 4.61 -8.86
CA LYS A 74 9.22 3.73 -7.70
C LYS A 74 8.00 2.80 -7.59
N LEU A 75 6.80 3.36 -7.72
CA LEU A 75 5.55 2.59 -7.64
C LEU A 75 5.44 1.56 -8.77
N ALA A 76 5.75 1.97 -10.01
CA ALA A 76 5.71 1.12 -11.18
C ALA A 76 6.73 -0.02 -11.09
N TRP A 77 7.91 0.22 -10.51
CA TRP A 77 8.87 -0.83 -10.24
C TRP A 77 8.32 -1.86 -9.25
N LEU A 78 7.72 -1.41 -8.13
CA LEU A 78 7.11 -2.32 -7.16
C LEU A 78 5.98 -3.12 -7.81
N GLN A 79 5.11 -2.48 -8.59
CA GLN A 79 4.02 -3.16 -9.28
C GLN A 79 4.55 -4.25 -10.22
N ALA A 80 5.51 -3.91 -11.09
CA ALA A 80 6.06 -4.83 -12.08
C ALA A 80 6.78 -6.05 -11.47
N TRP A 81 7.40 -5.91 -10.30
CA TRP A 81 8.20 -6.98 -9.69
C TRP A 81 7.50 -7.73 -8.56
N HIS A 82 6.48 -7.15 -7.92
CA HIS A 82 5.85 -7.72 -6.73
C HIS A 82 4.34 -7.96 -6.84
N ILE A 83 3.61 -7.37 -7.81
CA ILE A 83 2.15 -7.49 -7.93
C ILE A 83 1.80 -8.27 -9.19
N ARG A 84 0.92 -9.27 -9.06
CA ARG A 84 0.54 -10.20 -10.14
C ARG A 84 -0.91 -10.67 -9.95
N ASP A 85 -1.56 -11.03 -11.04
CA ASP A 85 -2.98 -11.44 -11.09
C ASP A 85 -3.24 -12.91 -10.67
N GLU A 86 -2.30 -13.54 -9.97
CA GLU A 86 -2.36 -14.97 -9.60
C GLU A 86 -3.67 -15.37 -8.88
#